data_AF-A0A0C2F9V6-F1
#
_entry.id   AF-A0A0C2F9V6-F1
#
_cell.length_a   1.000
_cell.length_b   1.000
_cell.length_c   1.000
_cell.angle_alpha   90.00
_cell.angle_beta   90.00
_cell.angle_gamma   90.00
#
_symmetry.space_group_name_H-M   'P 1'
#
loop_
_entity.id
_entity.type
_entity.pdbx_description
1 polymer ?
#
loop_
_entity_poly.entity_id
_entity_poly.type
_entity_poly.pdbx_seq_one_letter_code
_entity_poly.pdbx_strand_id
1 'polypeptide(L)'
;MATALYPIADSLGLWPSLTARFFAGFAQASQLHFANEVVLTWAPQAESSLFFSILLAASQFGPLFTMILGGEMCSSSLGWETSTEICSITQATYYVLGILTLASTSVFAFIYTQDVEANRFISRSEASKIIGGRKALMKKARVPYRKVLTDGTIWASFVMFIGYYTGMIIYQQYSPTFIKQ
;
A
#
# COMPACT_ATOMS: atom_id res chain seq x y z
N MET A 1 4.55 -3.48 9.87
CA MET A 1 5.25 -4.59 10.55
C MET A 1 6.65 -4.85 9.96
N ALA A 2 6.80 -5.05 8.64
CA ALA A 2 8.12 -5.29 8.02
C ALA A 2 9.16 -4.18 8.27
N THR A 3 8.71 -2.92 8.33
CA THR A 3 9.58 -1.76 8.59
C THR A 3 10.24 -1.79 9.97
N ALA A 4 9.55 -2.30 11.00
CA ALA A 4 10.08 -2.37 12.37
C ALA A 4 11.12 -3.48 12.55
N LEU A 5 11.04 -4.56 11.75
CA LEU A 5 12.03 -5.65 11.78
C LEU A 5 13.28 -5.37 10.96
N TYR A 6 13.23 -4.41 10.04
CA TYR A 6 14.34 -4.10 9.14
C TYR A 6 15.66 -3.76 9.84
N PRO A 7 15.72 -2.91 10.91
CA PRO A 7 16.98 -2.62 11.59
C PRO A 7 17.60 -3.85 12.30
N ILE A 8 16.77 -4.82 12.70
CA ILE A 8 17.24 -6.08 13.31
C ILE A 8 17.74 -7.04 12.23
N ALA A 9 17.10 -7.06 11.06
CA ALA A 9 17.55 -7.84 9.92
C ALA A 9 18.86 -7.30 9.34
N ASP A 10 19.08 -5.99 9.39
CA ASP A 10 20.29 -5.33 8.91
C ASP A 10 21.52 -5.65 9.78
N SER A 11 21.35 -5.69 11.11
CA SER A 11 22.43 -6.05 12.04
C SER A 11 22.87 -7.52 11.95
N LEU A 12 22.02 -8.39 11.37
CA LEU A 12 22.30 -9.81 11.14
C LEU A 12 22.97 -10.07 9.78
N GLY A 13 23.19 -9.04 8.96
CA GLY A 13 23.92 -9.09 7.70
C GLY A 13 23.04 -9.02 6.44
N LEU A 14 23.66 -9.26 5.28
CA LEU A 14 23.05 -9.06 3.97
C LEU A 14 21.87 -10.01 3.68
N TRP A 15 22.02 -11.29 4.02
CA TRP A 15 21.03 -12.32 3.68
C TRP A 15 19.68 -12.11 4.41
N PRO A 16 19.64 -11.83 5.73
CA PRO A 16 18.39 -11.48 6.40
C PRO A 16 17.76 -10.17 5.93
N SER A 17 18.58 -9.17 5.56
CA SER A 17 18.08 -7.91 4.99
C SER A 17 17.37 -8.12 3.64
N LEU A 18 17.94 -8.97 2.78
CA LEU A 18 17.34 -9.37 1.50
C LEU A 18 16.00 -10.10 1.69
N THR A 19 15.92 -11.06 2.61
CA THR A 19 14.67 -11.80 2.86
C THR A 19 13.59 -10.87 3.43
N ALA A 20 13.93 -9.98 4.36
CA ALA A 20 13.00 -8.98 4.88
C ALA A 20 12.47 -8.06 3.77
N ARG A 21 13.32 -7.62 2.83
CA ARG A 21 12.93 -6.82 1.67
C ARG A 21 12.03 -7.58 0.70
N PHE A 22 12.28 -8.87 0.49
CA PHE A 22 11.42 -9.71 -0.35
C PHE A 22 9.99 -9.79 0.22
N PHE A 23 9.85 -10.06 1.51
CA PHE A 23 8.52 -10.11 2.15
C PHE A 23 7.81 -8.75 2.15
N ALA A 24 8.55 -7.65 2.34
CA ALA A 24 8.00 -6.31 2.23
C ALA A 24 7.46 -6.04 0.81
N GLY A 25 8.21 -6.40 -0.24
CA GLY A 25 7.78 -6.28 -1.63
C GLY A 25 6.58 -7.16 -1.96
N PHE A 26 6.55 -8.40 -1.46
CA PHE A 26 5.42 -9.31 -1.62
C PHE A 26 4.13 -8.75 -1.00
N ALA A 27 4.23 -8.22 0.22
CA ALA A 27 3.10 -7.56 0.87
C ALA A 27 2.61 -6.36 0.06
N GLN A 28 3.52 -5.53 -0.44
CA GLN A 28 3.20 -4.37 -1.27
C GLN A 28 2.51 -4.76 -2.59
N ALA A 29 2.92 -5.85 -3.24
CA ALA A 29 2.28 -6.35 -4.45
C ALA A 29 0.80 -6.75 -4.22
N SER A 30 0.49 -7.32 -3.05
CA SER A 30 -0.87 -7.74 -2.70
C SER A 30 -1.82 -6.56 -2.44
N GLN A 31 -1.30 -5.39 -2.08
CA GLN A 31 -2.09 -4.24 -1.62
C GLN A 31 -3.14 -3.77 -2.64
N LEU A 32 -2.77 -3.71 -3.92
CA LEU A 32 -3.68 -3.24 -4.98
C LEU A 32 -4.86 -4.20 -5.17
N HIS A 33 -4.64 -5.50 -5.00
CA HIS A 33 -5.71 -6.50 -5.09
C HIS A 33 -6.68 -6.37 -3.92
N PHE A 34 -6.17 -6.22 -2.70
CA PHE A 34 -7.02 -6.00 -1.53
C PHE A 34 -7.84 -4.71 -1.64
N ALA A 35 -7.23 -3.60 -2.08
CA ALA A 35 -7.94 -2.35 -2.30
C ALA A 35 -9.11 -2.52 -3.29
N ASN A 36 -8.88 -3.22 -4.40
CA ASN A 36 -9.93 -3.50 -5.38
C ASN A 36 -11.07 -4.34 -4.80
N GLU A 37 -10.77 -5.42 -4.06
CA GLU A 37 -11.79 -6.26 -3.42
C GLU A 37 -12.64 -5.47 -2.41
N VAL A 38 -12.02 -4.57 -1.63
CA VAL A 38 -12.73 -3.68 -0.71
C VAL A 38 -13.69 -2.77 -1.48
N VAL A 39 -13.25 -2.16 -2.58
CA VAL A 39 -14.12 -1.31 -3.41
C VAL A 39 -15.29 -2.10 -3.99
N LEU A 40 -15.04 -3.30 -4.51
CA LEU A 40 -16.09 -4.17 -5.07
C LEU A 40 -17.08 -4.67 -4.01
N THR A 41 -16.70 -4.59 -2.73
CA THR A 41 -17.54 -5.01 -1.61
C THR A 41 -18.32 -3.87 -0.99
N TRP A 42 -17.72 -2.68 -0.89
CA TRP A 42 -18.26 -1.57 -0.13
C TRP A 42 -18.77 -0.40 -0.98
N ALA A 43 -18.32 -0.26 -2.22
CA ALA A 43 -18.73 0.84 -3.07
C ALA A 43 -19.89 0.43 -4.00
N PRO A 44 -20.95 1.25 -4.12
CA PRO A 44 -21.92 1.13 -5.21
C PRO A 44 -21.22 1.24 -6.57
N GLN A 45 -21.69 0.50 -7.59
CA GLN A 45 -21.03 0.46 -8.91
C GLN A 45 -20.81 1.84 -9.53
N ALA A 46 -21.77 2.75 -9.37
CA ALA A 46 -21.72 4.11 -9.92
C ALA A 46 -20.58 4.96 -9.32
N GLU A 47 -20.19 4.68 -8.07
CA GLU A 47 -19.19 5.46 -7.32
C GLU A 47 -17.89 4.68 -7.04
N SER A 48 -17.80 3.44 -7.57
CA SER A 48 -16.66 2.55 -7.35
C SER A 48 -15.31 3.15 -7.79
N SER A 49 -15.27 3.86 -8.93
CA SER A 49 -14.05 4.53 -9.41
C SER A 49 -13.65 5.71 -8.53
N LEU A 50 -14.61 6.47 -8.01
CA LEU A 50 -14.37 7.61 -7.12
C LEU A 50 -13.83 7.09 -5.78
N PHE A 51 -14.45 6.07 -5.21
CA PHE A 51 -14.00 5.45 -3.96
C PHE A 51 -12.59 4.86 -4.11
N PHE A 52 -12.32 4.14 -5.21
CA PHE A 52 -10.98 3.62 -5.51
C PHE A 52 -9.94 4.74 -5.67
N SER A 53 -10.29 5.84 -6.34
CA SER A 53 -9.38 6.98 -6.54
C SER A 53 -9.02 7.66 -5.21
N ILE A 54 -9.98 7.81 -4.30
CA ILE A 54 -9.73 8.35 -2.96
C ILE A 54 -8.80 7.43 -2.16
N LEU A 55 -9.01 6.10 -2.22
CA LEU A 55 -8.11 5.13 -1.59
C LEU A 55 -6.69 5.21 -2.15
N LEU A 56 -6.53 5.32 -3.47
CA LEU A 56 -5.23 5.49 -4.10
C LEU A 56 -4.58 6.82 -3.72
N ALA A 57 -5.33 7.91 -3.67
CA ALA A 57 -4.81 9.22 -3.25
C ALA A 57 -4.32 9.18 -1.79
N ALA A 58 -5.07 8.53 -0.89
CA ALA A 58 -4.67 8.33 0.50
C ALA A 58 -3.30 7.63 0.61
N SER A 59 -3.02 6.67 -0.28
CA SER A 59 -1.74 5.94 -0.29
C SER A 59 -0.53 6.80 -0.65
N GLN A 60 -0.70 7.95 -1.29
CA GLN A 60 0.38 8.87 -1.66
C GLN A 60 0.82 9.77 -0.49
N PHE A 61 -0.04 10.01 0.50
CA PHE A 61 0.33 10.79 1.68
C PHE A 61 1.36 10.07 2.55
N GLY A 62 1.33 8.74 2.61
CA GLY A 62 2.29 7.94 3.40
C GLY A 62 3.75 8.24 3.03
N PRO A 63 4.15 8.11 1.76
CA PRO A 63 5.47 8.50 1.28
C PRO A 63 5.83 9.96 1.55
N LEU A 64 4.89 10.90 1.41
CA LEU A 64 5.12 12.33 1.69
C LEU A 64 5.52 12.56 3.16
N PHE A 65 4.74 12.03 4.10
CA PHE A 65 5.06 12.12 5.52
C PHE A 65 6.37 11.42 5.86
N THR A 66 6.62 10.25 5.26
CA THR A 66 7.85 9.49 5.48
C THR A 66 9.08 10.27 5.01
N MET A 67 8.99 10.95 3.87
CA MET A 67 10.09 11.73 3.30
C MET A 67 10.41 12.97 4.14
N ILE A 68 9.39 13.71 4.60
CA ILE A 68 9.57 14.89 5.46
C ILE A 68 10.20 14.49 6.80
N LEU A 69 9.62 13.49 7.47
CA LEU A 69 10.14 12.99 8.74
C LEU A 69 11.57 12.44 8.57
N GLY A 70 11.83 11.72 7.47
CA GLY A 70 13.16 11.24 7.12
C GLY A 70 14.19 12.37 6.98
N GLY A 71 13.84 13.47 6.30
CA GLY A 71 14.72 14.62 6.09
C GLY A 71 15.10 15.36 7.38
N GLU A 72 14.12 15.62 8.25
CA GLU A 72 14.34 16.26 9.56
C GLU A 72 15.21 15.40 10.48
N MET A 73 14.96 14.08 10.50
CA MET A 73 15.71 13.15 11.35
C MET A 73 17.16 12.98 10.85
N CYS A 74 17.40 13.00 9.53
CA CYS A 74 18.75 12.96 8.96
C CYS A 74 19.57 14.24 9.22
N SER A 75 18.92 15.37 9.50
CA SER A 75 19.59 16.66 9.74
C SER A 75 19.92 16.90 11.22
N SER A 76 19.44 16.03 12.12
CA SER A 76 19.71 16.10 13.55
C SER A 76 21.13 15.62 13.86
N SER A 77 21.91 16.38 14.64
CA SER A 77 23.34 16.12 14.98
C SER A 77 23.61 14.86 15.83
N LEU A 78 22.60 14.01 16.02
CA LEU A 78 22.70 12.76 16.77
C LEU A 78 22.99 11.56 15.84
N GLY A 79 23.02 11.73 14.52
CA GLY A 79 22.82 10.63 13.56
C GLY A 79 24.02 9.79 13.11
N TRP A 80 25.26 9.98 13.60
CA TRP A 80 26.39 9.31 12.93
C TRP A 80 27.53 8.72 13.79
N GLU A 81 27.78 9.10 15.05
CA GLU A 81 29.09 8.76 15.67
C GLU A 81 29.13 7.93 16.96
N THR A 82 28.08 7.77 17.75
CA THR A 82 28.18 6.97 18.97
C THR A 82 27.84 5.51 18.75
N SER A 83 28.87 4.78 18.33
CA SER A 83 29.09 3.39 18.73
C SER A 83 29.15 3.33 20.27
N THR A 84 28.54 2.30 20.85
CA THR A 84 28.56 1.92 22.28
C THR A 84 27.25 2.27 23.01
N GLU A 85 26.41 1.25 23.12
CA GLU A 85 25.16 1.15 23.88
C GLU A 85 23.94 1.91 23.35
N ILE A 86 23.07 1.14 22.69
CA ILE A 86 21.62 1.39 22.55
C ILE A 86 21.26 2.46 21.50
N CYS A 87 20.96 1.92 20.32
CA CYS A 87 20.01 2.46 19.36
C CYS A 87 18.88 3.31 19.96
N SER A 88 18.65 4.53 19.44
CA SER A 88 17.44 5.29 19.78
C SER A 88 16.94 6.30 18.75
N ILE A 89 17.59 6.48 17.61
CA ILE A 89 17.28 7.61 16.71
C ILE A 89 16.97 7.17 15.29
N THR A 90 17.74 6.24 14.72
CA THR A 90 17.29 5.47 13.54
C THR A 90 16.16 4.50 13.89
N GLN A 91 15.97 4.16 15.16
CA GLN A 91 14.85 3.34 15.62
C GLN A 91 13.58 4.15 15.85
N ALA A 92 13.68 5.39 16.34
CA ALA A 92 12.50 6.18 16.68
C ALA A 92 11.59 6.40 15.47
N THR A 93 12.13 6.68 14.28
CA THR A 93 11.31 6.86 13.07
C THR A 93 10.60 5.56 12.66
N TYR A 94 11.31 4.42 12.70
CA TYR A 94 10.74 3.12 12.32
C TYR A 94 9.77 2.57 13.37
N TYR A 95 9.98 2.87 14.65
CA TYR A 95 9.04 2.57 15.73
C TYR A 95 7.84 3.50 15.72
N VAL A 96 7.99 4.81 15.49
CA VAL A 96 6.87 5.77 15.39
C VAL A 96 6.02 5.46 14.16
N LEU A 97 6.63 5.29 12.99
CA LEU A 97 5.92 4.86 11.78
C LEU A 97 5.35 3.45 11.96
N GLY A 98 6.08 2.56 12.63
CA GLY A 98 5.64 1.20 12.95
C GLY A 98 4.40 1.18 13.86
N ILE A 99 4.39 1.98 14.93
CA ILE A 99 3.27 2.13 15.87
C ILE A 99 2.09 2.80 15.18
N LEU A 100 2.32 3.84 14.39
CA LEU A 100 1.25 4.50 13.62
C LEU A 100 0.61 3.52 12.62
N THR A 101 1.43 2.73 11.93
CA THR A 101 0.94 1.71 11.00
C THR A 101 0.23 0.57 11.73
N LEU A 102 0.70 0.17 12.92
CA LEU A 102 0.04 -0.84 13.76
C LEU A 102 -1.29 -0.33 14.32
N ALA A 103 -1.34 0.92 14.74
CA ALA A 103 -2.56 1.57 15.20
C ALA A 103 -3.57 1.68 14.05
N SER A 104 -3.15 2.13 12.87
CA SER A 104 -4.03 2.22 11.70
C SER A 104 -4.51 0.84 11.24
N THR A 105 -3.63 -0.18 11.27
CA THR A 105 -4.01 -1.56 10.93
C THR A 105 -4.96 -2.16 11.95
N SER A 106 -4.75 -1.89 13.24
CA SER A 106 -5.64 -2.33 14.32
C SER A 106 -7.01 -1.68 14.20
N VAL A 107 -7.06 -0.36 14.01
CA VAL A 107 -8.30 0.40 13.78
C VAL A 107 -9.04 -0.14 12.56
N PHE A 108 -8.32 -0.39 11.45
CA PHE A 108 -8.89 -1.01 10.27
C PHE A 108 -9.42 -2.41 10.58
N ALA A 109 -8.68 -3.25 11.30
CA ALA A 109 -9.13 -4.60 11.68
C ALA A 109 -10.38 -4.61 12.58
N PHE A 110 -10.56 -3.57 13.42
CA PHE A 110 -11.76 -3.43 14.26
C PHE A 110 -12.97 -2.88 13.51
N ILE A 111 -12.76 -1.97 12.56
CA ILE A 111 -13.84 -1.33 11.80
C ILE A 111 -14.26 -2.18 10.59
N TYR A 112 -13.31 -2.83 9.94
CA TYR A 112 -13.53 -3.57 8.71
C TYR A 112 -14.12 -4.95 9.00
N THR A 113 -15.39 -5.13 8.63
CA THR A 113 -16.09 -6.43 8.68
C THR A 113 -16.34 -6.90 7.24
N GLN A 114 -15.97 -8.13 6.90
CA GLN A 114 -16.14 -8.64 5.53
C GLN A 114 -17.61 -8.64 5.06
N ASP A 115 -18.55 -8.79 6.00
CA ASP A 115 -19.99 -8.72 5.73
C ASP A 115 -20.55 -7.31 5.98
N VAL A 116 -20.93 -6.64 4.89
CA VAL A 116 -21.62 -5.34 4.89
C VAL A 116 -22.95 -5.42 5.65
N GLU A 117 -23.64 -6.56 5.60
CA GLU A 117 -24.93 -6.78 6.29
C GLU A 117 -24.80 -7.00 7.80
N ALA A 118 -23.66 -7.55 8.25
CA ALA A 118 -23.39 -7.82 9.66
C ALA A 118 -22.70 -6.65 10.37
N ASN A 119 -22.32 -5.60 9.63
CA ASN A 119 -21.60 -4.48 10.20
C ASN A 119 -22.52 -3.61 11.09
N ARG A 120 -22.18 -3.47 12.37
CA ARG A 120 -22.94 -2.70 13.37
C ARG A 120 -23.01 -1.20 13.07
N PHE A 121 -22.10 -0.70 12.24
CA PHE A 121 -21.96 0.74 11.95
C PHE A 121 -22.70 1.20 10.68
N ILE A 122 -23.34 0.30 9.92
CA ILE A 122 -24.04 0.66 8.68
C ILE A 122 -25.55 0.69 8.93
N SER A 123 -26.21 1.74 8.42
CA SER A 123 -27.67 1.81 8.43
C SER A 123 -28.26 0.80 7.43
N ARG A 124 -29.35 0.12 7.79
CA ARG A 124 -30.01 -0.86 6.92
C ARG A 124 -30.41 -0.29 5.55
N SER A 125 -30.66 1.02 5.46
CA SER A 125 -30.97 1.72 4.21
C SER A 125 -29.76 1.94 3.30
N GLU A 126 -28.56 1.98 3.86
CA GLU A 126 -27.29 2.11 3.13
C GLU A 126 -26.81 0.74 2.66
N ALA A 127 -26.91 -0.28 3.52
CA ALA A 127 -26.64 -1.68 3.16
C ALA A 127 -27.47 -2.12 1.94
N SER A 128 -28.76 -1.80 1.90
CA SER A 128 -29.63 -2.16 0.76
C SER A 128 -29.26 -1.43 -0.54
N LYS A 129 -28.76 -0.19 -0.47
CA LYS A 129 -28.27 0.56 -1.64
C LYS A 129 -26.97 -0.03 -2.18
N ILE A 130 -26.04 -0.42 -1.31
CA ILE A 130 -24.77 -1.06 -1.69
C ILE A 130 -25.04 -2.42 -2.35
N ILE A 131 -25.94 -3.23 -1.76
CA ILE A 131 -26.32 -4.55 -2.30
C ILE A 131 -27.14 -4.42 -3.58
N GLY A 132 -28.11 -3.49 -3.63
CA GLY A 132 -28.97 -3.27 -4.80
C GLY A 132 -28.23 -2.65 -6.00
N GLY A 133 -27.16 -1.88 -5.75
CA GLY A 133 -26.27 -1.35 -6.77
C GLY A 133 -25.20 -2.33 -7.25
N ARG A 134 -25.09 -3.51 -6.62
CA ARG A 134 -24.15 -4.56 -7.00
C ARG A 134 -24.74 -5.32 -8.20
N LYS A 135 -24.07 -5.32 -9.35
CA LYS A 135 -24.33 -6.39 -10.34
C LYS A 135 -24.07 -7.69 -9.60
N ALA A 136 -25.11 -8.54 -9.47
CA ALA A 136 -25.03 -9.82 -8.76
C ALA A 136 -23.67 -10.44 -9.05
N LEU A 137 -22.86 -10.63 -7.99
CA LEU A 137 -21.55 -11.29 -8.07
C LEU A 137 -21.75 -12.52 -8.94
N MET A 138 -21.37 -12.44 -10.22
CA MET A 138 -21.55 -13.56 -11.13
C MET A 138 -20.78 -14.70 -10.51
N LYS A 139 -21.50 -15.77 -10.12
CA LYS A 139 -20.95 -17.01 -9.58
C LYS A 139 -19.62 -17.27 -10.28
N LYS A 140 -18.53 -17.30 -9.50
CA LYS A 140 -17.12 -17.41 -9.92
C LYS A 140 -16.99 -18.26 -11.18
N ALA A 141 -17.20 -17.64 -12.35
CA ALA A 141 -17.24 -18.35 -13.60
C ALA A 141 -15.80 -18.68 -13.96
N ARG A 142 -15.57 -19.82 -14.61
CA ARG A 142 -14.21 -20.21 -14.98
C ARG A 142 -13.63 -19.11 -15.87
N VAL A 143 -12.62 -18.40 -15.35
CA VAL A 143 -11.99 -17.29 -16.06
C VAL A 143 -11.45 -17.83 -17.39
N PRO A 144 -11.87 -17.30 -18.54
CA PRO A 144 -11.42 -17.81 -19.84
C PRO A 144 -10.01 -17.30 -20.14
N TYR A 145 -8.99 -17.84 -19.44
CA TYR A 145 -7.58 -17.43 -19.55
C TYR A 145 -7.07 -17.37 -20.99
N ARG A 146 -7.47 -18.33 -21.83
CA ARG A 146 -7.06 -18.35 -23.25
C ARG A 146 -7.61 -17.16 -24.04
N LYS A 147 -8.85 -16.74 -23.76
CA LYS A 147 -9.45 -15.57 -24.43
C LYS A 147 -8.81 -14.27 -23.94
N VAL A 148 -8.51 -14.19 -22.66
CA VAL A 148 -7.79 -13.06 -22.04
C VAL A 148 -6.40 -12.88 -22.68
N LEU A 149 -5.65 -13.97 -22.86
CA LEU A 149 -4.31 -13.91 -23.47
C LEU A 149 -4.32 -13.57 -24.97
N THR A 150 -5.45 -13.70 -25.65
CA THR A 150 -5.58 -13.41 -27.10
C THR A 150 -6.19 -12.03 -27.35
N ASP A 151 -6.69 -11.35 -26.32
CA ASP A 151 -7.33 -10.04 -26.45
C ASP A 151 -6.28 -8.92 -26.58
N GLY A 152 -6.29 -8.21 -27.71
CA GLY A 152 -5.37 -7.11 -27.98
C GLY A 152 -5.52 -5.93 -27.02
N THR A 153 -6.71 -5.71 -26.45
CA THR A 153 -6.98 -4.64 -25.48
C THR A 153 -6.20 -4.84 -24.19
N ILE A 154 -6.06 -6.10 -23.77
CA ILE A 154 -5.35 -6.47 -22.55
C ILE A 154 -3.85 -6.26 -22.74
N TRP A 155 -3.30 -6.66 -23.88
CA TRP A 155 -1.89 -6.41 -24.22
C TRP A 155 -1.58 -4.92 -24.40
N ALA A 156 -2.45 -4.15 -25.05
CA ALA A 156 -2.29 -2.70 -25.18
C ALA A 156 -2.28 -2.02 -23.80
N SER A 157 -3.22 -2.41 -22.93
CA SER A 157 -3.27 -1.90 -21.54
C SER A 157 -2.01 -2.29 -20.77
N PHE A 158 -1.52 -3.52 -20.93
CA PHE A 158 -0.31 -4.00 -20.27
C PHE A 158 0.94 -3.20 -20.68
N VAL A 159 1.14 -2.96 -21.98
CA VAL A 159 2.24 -2.13 -22.49
C VAL A 159 2.13 -0.69 -21.99
N MET A 160 0.92 -0.12 -21.98
CA MET A 160 0.67 1.21 -21.44
C MET A 160 1.03 1.29 -19.95
N PHE A 161 0.65 0.28 -19.16
CA PHE A 161 1.00 0.21 -17.73
C PHE A 161 2.51 0.11 -17.52
N ILE A 162 3.22 -0.69 -18.32
CA ILE A 162 4.69 -0.76 -18.26
C ILE A 162 5.29 0.62 -18.52
N GLY A 163 4.88 1.29 -19.61
CA GLY A 163 5.38 2.62 -19.95
C GLY A 163 5.14 3.64 -18.84
N TYR A 164 3.94 3.64 -18.26
CA TYR A 164 3.58 4.50 -17.14
C TYR A 164 4.47 4.27 -15.91
N TYR A 165 4.62 3.01 -15.46
CA TYR A 165 5.42 2.69 -14.28
C TYR A 165 6.91 2.92 -14.50
N THR A 166 7.45 2.56 -15.66
CA THR A 166 8.85 2.83 -16.01
C THR A 166 9.12 4.34 -16.01
N GLY A 167 8.24 5.14 -16.62
CA GLY A 167 8.36 6.60 -16.61
C GLY A 167 8.33 7.18 -15.20
N MET A 168 7.39 6.73 -14.36
CA MET A 168 7.29 7.16 -12.96
C MET A 168 8.53 6.83 -12.14
N ILE A 169 9.05 5.59 -12.24
CA ILE A 169 10.23 5.16 -11.48
C ILE A 169 11.46 5.96 -11.90
N ILE A 170 11.67 6.15 -13.21
CA ILE A 170 12.78 6.96 -13.74
C ILE A 170 12.65 8.39 -13.21
N TYR A 171 11.48 9.00 -13.33
CA TYR A 171 11.25 10.36 -12.84
C TYR A 171 11.59 10.49 -11.34
N GLN A 172 11.11 9.56 -10.51
CA GLN A 172 11.38 9.58 -9.06
C GLN A 172 12.86 9.37 -8.73
N GLN A 173 13.55 8.48 -9.46
CA GLN A 173 14.95 8.16 -9.18
C GLN A 173 15.90 9.28 -9.59
N TYR A 174 15.65 9.92 -10.73
CA TYR A 174 16.54 10.95 -11.28
C TYR A 174 16.17 12.37 -10.84
N SER A 175 14.95 12.61 -10.34
CA SER A 175 14.53 13.92 -9.83
C SER A 175 15.53 14.54 -8.83
N PRO A 176 16.04 13.80 -7.81
CA PRO A 176 17.06 14.33 -6.90
C PRO A 176 18.41 14.62 -7.57
N THR A 177 18.74 13.94 -8.67
CA THR A 177 19.99 14.14 -9.40
C THR A 177 19.94 15.39 -10.26
N PHE A 178 18.81 15.66 -10.93
CA PHE A 178 18.61 16.85 -11.75
C PHE A 178 18.58 18.14 -10.92
N ILE A 179 18.04 18.11 -9.70
CA ILE A 179 17.95 19.31 -8.83
C ILE A 179 19.32 19.73 -8.27
N LYS A 180 20.30 18.81 -8.23
CA LYS A 180 21.64 19.07 -7.70
C LYS A 180 22.62 19.66 -8.71
N GLN A 181 22.27 19.68 -9.99
CA GLN A 181 23.05 20.29 -11.08
C GLN A 181 22.53 21.70 -11.38
#